data_AF-A0A7Z8E1C4-F1
#
_entry.id   AF-A0A7Z8E1C4-F1
#
_cell.length_a   1.000
_cell.length_b   1.000
_cell.length_c   1.000
_cell.angle_alpha   90.00
_cell.angle_beta   90.00
_cell.angle_gamma   90.00
#
_symmetry.space_group_name_H-M   'P 1'
#
loop_
_entity.id
_entity.type
_entity.pdbx_description
1 polymer ?
#
loop_
_entity_poly.entity_id
_entity_poly.type
_entity_poly.pdbx_seq_one_letter_code
_entity_poly.pdbx_strand_id
1 'polypeptide(L)'
;AVKTGKSFAKQKKWTTPEKAIMGGAWFVRYHYFKNNQLSLYQMRWNPQNPGQHQYASDIQWANNIADLMEKYYDKYGIKKDHIRKKYYK
;
A
#
# COMPACT_ATOMS: atom_id res chain seq x y z
N ALA A 1 -14.63 21.47 9.94
CA ALA A 1 -13.51 20.52 9.99
C ALA A 1 -13.13 20.27 11.43
N VAL A 2 -13.31 19.04 11.93
CA VAL A 2 -12.97 18.69 13.31
C VAL A 2 -11.46 18.88 13.49
N LYS A 3 -11.08 19.96 14.19
CA LYS A 3 -9.71 20.38 14.53
C LYS A 3 -9.14 19.51 15.68
N THR A 4 -9.43 18.22 15.71
CA THR A 4 -8.95 17.34 16.76
C THR A 4 -8.26 16.13 16.13
N GLY A 5 -7.14 15.70 16.71
CA GLY A 5 -6.55 14.40 16.38
C GLY A 5 -5.25 14.47 15.57
N LYS A 6 -4.33 13.60 15.97
CA LYS A 6 -2.97 13.39 15.49
C LYS A 6 -2.92 13.03 13.99
N SER A 7 -3.18 14.00 13.10
CA SER A 7 -3.09 13.80 11.65
C SER A 7 -1.63 13.62 11.22
N PHE A 8 -1.31 12.44 10.69
CA PHE A 8 0.03 12.14 10.19
C PHE A 8 0.42 13.08 9.04
N ALA A 9 -0.48 13.37 8.11
CA ALA A 9 -0.24 14.31 7.01
C ALA A 9 0.09 15.72 7.51
N LYS A 10 -0.62 16.20 8.55
CA LYS A 10 -0.33 17.49 9.19
C LYS A 10 1.03 17.48 9.89
N GLN A 11 1.36 16.41 10.62
CA GLN A 11 2.67 16.25 11.28
C GLN A 11 3.83 16.20 10.28
N LYS A 12 3.62 15.54 9.14
CA LYS A 12 4.61 15.43 8.05
C LYS A 12 4.60 16.64 7.09
N LYS A 13 3.77 17.65 7.35
CA LYS A 13 3.67 18.88 6.54
C LYS A 13 3.38 18.61 5.05
N TRP A 14 2.53 17.62 4.75
CA TRP A 14 2.06 17.33 3.39
C TRP A 14 0.98 18.34 2.96
N THR A 15 1.40 19.57 2.73
CA THR A 15 0.50 20.71 2.46
C THR A 15 0.24 20.97 0.97
N THR A 16 0.86 20.20 0.08
CA THR A 16 0.62 20.28 -1.38
C THR A 16 0.42 18.86 -1.93
N PRO A 17 -0.26 18.70 -3.09
CA PRO A 17 -0.42 17.41 -3.74
C PRO A 17 0.91 16.69 -3.95
N GLU A 18 1.95 17.39 -4.40
CA GLU A 18 3.27 16.81 -4.67
C GLU A 18 3.92 16.27 -3.39
N LYS A 19 3.82 17.03 -2.28
CA LYS A 19 4.33 16.59 -0.98
C LYS A 19 3.56 15.38 -0.45
N ALA A 20 2.25 15.31 -0.69
CA ALA A 20 1.45 14.16 -0.30
C ALA A 20 1.79 12.91 -1.12
N ILE A 21 2.02 13.06 -2.43
CA ILE A 21 2.44 11.96 -3.32
C ILE A 21 3.81 11.42 -2.88
N MET A 22 4.82 12.29 -2.78
CA MET A 22 6.16 11.89 -2.37
C MET A 22 6.20 11.33 -0.94
N GLY A 23 5.44 11.94 -0.04
CA GLY A 23 5.32 11.50 1.34
C GLY A 23 4.62 10.15 1.49
N GLY A 24 3.55 9.91 0.73
CA GLY A 24 2.86 8.63 0.69
C GLY A 24 3.75 7.50 0.15
N ALA A 25 4.49 7.77 -0.92
CA ALA A 25 5.47 6.81 -1.45
C ALA A 25 6.56 6.48 -0.43
N TRP A 26 7.10 7.49 0.26
CA TRP A 26 8.04 7.29 1.37
C TRP A 26 7.43 6.44 2.48
N PHE A 27 6.19 6.72 2.88
CA PHE A 27 5.49 5.97 3.92
C PHE A 27 5.35 4.48 3.55
N VAL A 28 4.89 4.16 2.34
CA VAL A 28 4.79 2.77 1.86
C VAL A 28 6.16 2.08 1.84
N ARG A 29 7.19 2.75 1.32
CA ARG A 29 8.56 2.20 1.28
C ARG A 29 9.08 1.86 2.67
N TYR A 30 8.96 2.78 3.63
CA TYR A 30 9.57 2.62 4.95
C TYR A 30 8.75 1.80 5.93
N HIS A 31 7.42 1.84 5.83
CA HIS A 31 6.55 1.13 6.78
C HIS A 31 6.06 -0.22 6.26
N TYR A 32 6.04 -0.48 4.95
CA TYR A 32 5.57 -1.77 4.40
C TYR A 32 6.70 -2.54 3.73
N PHE A 33 7.38 -1.95 2.74
CA PHE A 33 8.39 -2.69 1.98
C PHE A 33 9.59 -3.09 2.85
N LYS A 34 10.09 -2.20 3.72
CA LYS A 34 11.12 -2.55 4.70
C LYS A 34 10.66 -3.55 5.77
N ASN A 35 9.35 -3.70 5.96
CA ASN A 35 8.73 -4.69 6.85
C ASN A 35 8.29 -5.97 6.09
N ASN A 36 8.88 -6.22 4.91
CA ASN A 36 8.68 -7.43 4.11
C ASN A 36 7.22 -7.65 3.62
N GLN A 37 6.40 -6.59 3.61
CA GLN A 37 5.08 -6.56 2.98
C GLN A 37 5.21 -5.97 1.56
N LEU A 38 5.70 -6.79 0.62
CA LEU A 38 6.14 -6.34 -0.71
C LEU A 38 5.04 -6.31 -1.77
N SER A 39 3.97 -7.10 -1.58
CA SER A 39 2.81 -7.13 -2.49
C SER A 39 1.55 -6.60 -1.82
N LEU A 40 0.55 -6.22 -2.63
CA LEU A 40 -0.77 -5.82 -2.12
C LEU A 40 -1.37 -6.87 -1.17
N TYR A 41 -1.19 -8.16 -1.48
CA TYR A 41 -1.64 -9.25 -0.61
C TYR A 41 -0.96 -9.18 0.77
N GLN A 42 0.36 -9.00 0.80
CA GLN A 42 1.10 -8.94 2.08
C GLN A 42 0.79 -7.65 2.86
N MET A 43 0.60 -6.52 2.17
CA MET A 43 0.19 -5.25 2.81
C MET A 43 -1.22 -5.35 3.41
N ARG A 44 -2.14 -6.04 2.72
CA ARG A 44 -3.51 -6.22 3.19
C ARG A 44 -3.62 -7.22 4.32
N TRP A 45 -3.01 -8.40 4.19
CA TRP A 45 -3.27 -9.53 5.07
C TRP A 45 -2.17 -9.82 6.08
N ASN A 46 -0.95 -9.37 5.80
CA ASN A 46 0.27 -9.66 6.57
C ASN A 46 0.38 -11.15 6.95
N PRO A 47 0.59 -12.07 5.99
CA PRO A 47 0.62 -13.51 6.27
C PRO A 47 1.75 -13.93 7.22
N GLN A 48 2.78 -13.09 7.42
CA GLN A 48 3.84 -13.35 8.41
C GLN A 48 3.33 -13.14 9.85
N ASN A 49 2.45 -12.16 10.07
CA ASN A 49 1.82 -11.89 11.36
C ASN A 49 0.34 -11.51 11.13
N PRO A 50 -0.56 -12.51 10.92
CA PRO A 50 -1.94 -12.25 10.54
C PRO A 50 -2.69 -11.34 11.52
N GLY A 51 -3.51 -10.44 10.98
CA GLY A 51 -4.30 -9.47 11.77
C GLY A 51 -3.51 -8.27 12.30
N GLN A 52 -2.19 -8.22 12.10
CA GLN A 52 -1.35 -7.10 12.52
C GLN A 52 -0.85 -6.30 11.33
N HIS A 53 -0.66 -4.99 11.51
CA HIS A 53 -0.04 -4.08 10.54
C HIS A 53 -0.63 -4.21 9.12
N GLN A 54 -1.96 -4.24 9.03
CA GLN A 54 -2.73 -4.29 7.78
C GLN A 54 -2.99 -2.88 7.27
N TYR A 55 -2.78 -2.66 5.96
CA TYR A 55 -2.91 -1.33 5.36
C TYR A 55 -4.33 -0.76 5.43
N ALA A 56 -5.34 -1.64 5.27
CA ALA A 56 -6.74 -1.26 5.19
C ALA A 56 -7.64 -2.32 5.81
N SER A 57 -8.83 -1.89 6.23
CA SER A 57 -9.90 -2.78 6.72
C SER A 57 -10.74 -3.38 5.58
N ASP A 58 -10.90 -2.67 4.46
CA ASP A 58 -11.63 -3.18 3.30
C ASP A 58 -11.00 -4.48 2.78
N ILE A 59 -11.78 -5.57 2.78
CA ILE A 59 -11.35 -6.89 2.32
C ILE A 59 -11.05 -6.92 0.82
N GLN A 60 -11.65 -6.02 0.03
CA GLN A 60 -11.44 -5.89 -1.41
C GLN A 60 -10.31 -4.93 -1.78
N TRP A 61 -9.67 -4.28 -0.80
CA TRP A 61 -8.63 -3.26 -1.05
C TRP A 61 -7.53 -3.72 -2.02
N ALA A 62 -7.04 -4.96 -1.85
CA ALA A 62 -5.97 -5.48 -2.70
C ALA A 62 -6.46 -5.73 -4.14
N ASN A 63 -7.69 -6.21 -4.31
CA ASN A 63 -8.28 -6.49 -5.62
C ASN A 63 -8.54 -5.18 -6.37
N ASN A 64 -9.15 -4.19 -5.71
CA ASN A 64 -9.46 -2.89 -6.31
C ASN A 64 -8.22 -2.20 -6.90
N ILE A 65 -7.09 -2.26 -6.19
CA ILE A 65 -5.81 -1.70 -6.68
C ILE A 65 -5.22 -2.59 -7.77
N ALA A 66 -5.28 -3.93 -7.62
CA ALA A 66 -4.77 -4.87 -8.62
C ALA A 66 -5.47 -4.73 -9.98
N ASP A 67 -6.79 -4.59 -10.00
CA ASP A 67 -7.59 -4.40 -11.23
C ASP A 67 -7.20 -3.11 -11.95
N LEU A 68 -6.92 -2.05 -11.19
CA LEU A 68 -6.43 -0.80 -11.76
C LEU A 68 -5.02 -0.96 -12.33
N MET A 69 -4.13 -1.64 -11.60
CA MET A 69 -2.77 -1.93 -12.06
C MET A 69 -2.78 -2.77 -13.33
N GLU A 70 -3.59 -3.82 -13.41
CA GLU A 70 -3.71 -4.70 -14.57
C GLU A 70 -4.11 -3.91 -15.82
N LYS A 71 -5.13 -3.05 -15.73
CA LYS A 71 -5.54 -2.17 -16.83
C LYS A 71 -4.37 -1.34 -17.39
N TYR A 72 -3.50 -0.81 -16.53
CA TYR A 72 -2.35 -0.02 -16.98
C TYR A 72 -1.20 -0.88 -17.48
N TYR A 73 -0.98 -2.06 -16.90
CA TYR A 73 0.02 -3.01 -17.40
C TYR A 73 -0.33 -3.46 -18.81
N ASP A 74 -1.59 -3.83 -19.05
CA ASP A 74 -2.08 -4.25 -20.36
C ASP A 74 -2.03 -3.09 -21.36
N LYS A 75 -2.49 -1.90 -20.95
CA LYS A 75 -2.49 -0.70 -21.80
C LYS A 75 -1.09 -0.33 -22.31
N TYR A 76 -0.06 -0.50 -21.51
CA TYR A 76 1.31 -0.10 -21.84
C TYR A 76 2.25 -1.28 -22.13
N GLY A 77 1.75 -2.52 -22.18
CA GLY A 77 2.56 -3.71 -22.44
C GLY A 77 3.64 -3.97 -21.38
N ILE A 78 3.39 -3.62 -20.12
CA ILE A 78 4.37 -3.76 -19.04
C ILE A 78 4.44 -5.23 -18.61
N LYS A 79 5.66 -5.79 -18.58
CA LYS A 79 5.89 -7.15 -18.10
C LYS A 79 5.76 -7.23 -16.58
N LYS A 80 5.04 -8.23 -16.08
CA LYS A 80 4.92 -8.52 -14.64
C LYS A 80 6.25 -8.94 -14.04
N ASP A 81 6.55 -8.40 -12.86
CA ASP A 81 7.65 -8.83 -12.00
C ASP A 81 7.35 -10.17 -11.30
N HIS A 82 8.21 -10.55 -10.35
CA HIS A 82 8.08 -11.78 -9.57
C HIS A 82 6.72 -11.89 -8.86
N ILE A 83 6.04 -13.03 -9.06
CA ILE A 83 4.76 -13.33 -8.42
C ILE A 83 4.94 -14.41 -7.35
N ARG A 84 4.79 -14.01 -6.09
CA ARG A 84 4.73 -14.94 -4.96
C ARG A 84 3.32 -15.50 -4.79
N LYS A 85 3.20 -16.83 -4.79
CA LYS A 85 1.90 -17.54 -4.63
C LYS A 85 1.78 -18.32 -3.31
N LYS A 86 2.91 -18.70 -2.70
CA LYS A 86 2.94 -19.49 -1.44
C LYS A 86 3.18 -18.57 -0.24
N TYR A 87 2.23 -18.54 0.68
CA TYR A 87 2.26 -17.70 1.89
C TYR A 87 2.11 -18.49 3.19
N TYR A 88 1.47 -19.66 3.14
CA TYR A 88 1.22 -20.53 4.28
C TYR A 88 1.96 -21.86 4.09
N LYS A 89 2.12 -22.60 5.19
CA LYS A 89 2.70 -23.94 5.21
C LYS A 89 1.70 -24.97 4.71
#